data_AF-I4VWE9-F1
#
_entry.id   AF-I4VWE9-F1
#
_cell.length_a   1.000
_cell.length_b   1.000
_cell.length_c   1.000
_cell.angle_alpha   90.00
_cell.angle_beta   90.00
_cell.angle_gamma   90.00
#
_symmetry.space_group_name_H-M   'P 1'
#
loop_
_entity.id
_entity.type
_entity.pdbx_description
1 polymer ?
#
loop_
_entity_poly.entity_id
_entity_poly.type
_entity_poly.pdbx_seq_one_letter_code
_entity_poly.pdbx_strand_id
1 'polypeptide(L)'
;MLCGTFELGRHHALLLRALPEVVHLRTRGRDDYAGLHALLHTMRHESQQASPGGDAVIAHLSAALFTLVVRTLMDQGDLQQGLLALLMDARVGPALAAVIAAPAEPWTLERLAEVSRMSRASFARHFAELSPATPMDVVTALRMDLAARLLRETPRSIEQIGEACGYTSRAAFGQAFKRVHGTSPAAFRRQAG
;
A
#
# COMPACT_ATOMS: atom_id res chain seq x y z
N MET A 1 -11.41 26.32 0.30
CA MET A 1 -11.01 24.99 0.81
C MET A 1 -11.46 23.97 -0.24
N LEU A 2 -10.59 23.06 -0.68
CA LEU A 2 -10.94 21.97 -1.60
C LEU A 2 -10.82 20.68 -0.78
N CYS A 3 -11.90 19.93 -0.62
CA CYS A 3 -11.90 18.64 0.06
C CYS A 3 -12.17 17.55 -0.99
N GLY A 4 -11.43 16.47 -0.93
CA GLY A 4 -11.58 15.34 -1.84
C GLY A 4 -11.09 14.07 -1.17
N THR A 5 -11.64 12.95 -1.61
CA THR A 5 -11.22 11.62 -1.16
C THR A 5 -10.58 10.89 -2.33
N PHE A 6 -9.47 10.21 -2.07
CA PHE A 6 -8.85 9.33 -3.05
C PHE A 6 -9.33 7.91 -2.81
N GLU A 7 -10.21 7.43 -3.69
CA GLU A 7 -10.50 6.01 -3.78
C GLU A 7 -9.42 5.35 -4.62
N LEU A 8 -8.30 5.00 -3.99
CA LEU A 8 -7.31 4.20 -4.69
C LEU A 8 -7.87 2.80 -4.93
N GLY A 9 -7.82 2.38 -6.20
CA GLY A 9 -8.13 1.02 -6.60
C GLY A 9 -7.44 0.01 -5.68
N ARG A 10 -8.11 -1.12 -5.46
CA ARG A 10 -7.91 -2.07 -4.35
C ARG A 10 -6.54 -2.77 -4.33
N HIS A 11 -5.62 -2.37 -5.21
CA HIS A 11 -4.22 -2.78 -5.30
C HIS A 11 -3.24 -1.87 -4.52
N HIS A 12 -3.66 -0.68 -4.08
CA HIS A 12 -2.77 0.32 -3.46
C HIS A 12 -3.03 0.60 -1.97
N ALA A 13 -3.83 -0.24 -1.29
CA ALA A 13 -4.11 -0.09 0.15
C ALA A 13 -2.82 -0.10 1.00
N LEU A 14 -1.84 -0.86 0.55
CA LEU A 14 -0.49 -0.96 1.11
C LEU A 14 0.30 0.35 0.99
N LEU A 15 0.13 1.04 -0.14
CA LEU A 15 0.72 2.35 -0.42
C LEU A 15 0.10 3.41 0.50
N LEU A 16 -1.23 3.39 0.67
CA LEU A 16 -1.95 4.29 1.58
C LEU A 16 -1.56 4.08 3.05
N ARG A 17 -1.40 2.83 3.51
CA ARG A 17 -0.94 2.53 4.87
C ARG A 17 0.51 2.90 5.14
N ALA A 18 1.29 3.15 4.08
CA ALA A 18 2.67 3.59 4.17
C ALA A 18 2.82 5.13 4.18
N LEU A 19 1.74 5.87 3.92
CA LEU A 19 1.74 7.33 3.98
C LEU A 19 1.45 7.78 5.41
N PRO A 20 2.06 8.89 5.87
CA PRO A 20 1.69 9.49 7.14
C PRO A 20 0.23 9.93 7.12
N GLU A 21 -0.42 9.92 8.29
CA GLU A 21 -1.83 10.34 8.45
C GLU A 21 -2.06 11.77 7.93
N VAL A 22 -1.03 12.61 7.98
CA VAL A 22 -1.02 13.95 7.40
C VAL A 22 0.28 14.15 6.61
N VAL A 23 0.15 14.47 5.33
CA VAL A 23 1.26 14.90 4.48
C VAL A 23 1.28 16.42 4.43
N HIS A 24 2.32 17.05 4.99
CA HIS A 24 2.47 18.50 4.94
C HIS A 24 3.37 18.91 3.77
N LEU A 25 2.75 19.22 2.63
CA LEU A 25 3.47 19.77 1.47
C LEU A 25 3.68 21.28 1.65
N ARG A 26 4.93 21.69 1.90
CA ARG A 26 5.30 23.11 1.91
C ARG A 26 5.49 23.61 0.47
N THR A 27 4.46 24.24 -0.08
CA THR A 27 4.42 24.68 -1.50
C THR A 27 4.77 26.16 -1.73
N ARG A 28 5.13 26.90 -0.68
CA ARG A 28 5.42 28.34 -0.76
C ARG A 28 6.90 28.59 -1.10
N GLY A 29 7.16 29.34 -2.18
CA GLY A 29 8.51 29.79 -2.57
C GLY A 29 9.37 28.72 -3.24
N ARG A 30 8.75 27.71 -3.83
CA ARG A 30 9.40 26.54 -4.43
C ARG A 30 8.92 26.38 -5.88
N ASP A 31 9.77 26.76 -6.83
CA ASP A 31 9.47 26.78 -8.27
C ASP A 31 9.22 25.37 -8.84
N ASP A 32 9.72 24.34 -8.16
CA ASP A 32 9.48 22.91 -8.42
C ASP A 32 8.02 22.46 -8.21
N TYR A 33 7.15 23.29 -7.59
CA TYR A 33 5.73 22.99 -7.36
C TYR A 33 4.75 23.82 -8.20
N ALA A 34 5.22 24.56 -9.21
CA ALA A 34 4.32 25.32 -10.11
C ALA A 34 3.23 24.42 -10.73
N GLY A 35 3.57 23.19 -11.09
CA GLY A 35 2.63 22.19 -11.61
C GLY A 35 1.57 21.75 -10.60
N LEU A 36 1.91 21.66 -9.31
CA LEU A 36 0.98 21.32 -8.24
C LEU A 36 -0.03 22.46 -8.00
N HIS A 37 0.44 23.71 -8.00
CA HIS A 37 -0.44 24.89 -7.91
C HIS A 37 -1.40 24.97 -9.10
N ALA A 38 -0.91 24.74 -10.32
CA ALA A 38 -1.75 24.70 -11.52
C ALA A 38 -2.81 23.59 -11.45
N LEU A 39 -2.43 22.38 -11.01
CA LEU A 39 -3.35 21.27 -10.79
C LEU A 39 -4.47 21.62 -9.81
N LEU A 40 -4.11 22.15 -8.63
CA LEU A 40 -5.08 22.53 -7.60
C LEU A 40 -5.99 23.68 -8.06
N HIS A 41 -5.47 24.62 -8.84
CA HIS A 41 -6.26 25.69 -9.43
C HIS A 41 -7.31 25.14 -10.40
N THR A 42 -6.90 24.27 -11.33
CA THR A 42 -7.80 23.64 -12.30
C THR A 42 -8.85 22.75 -11.62
N MET A 43 -8.46 21.93 -10.63
CA MET A 43 -9.41 21.12 -9.85
C MET A 43 -10.46 21.98 -9.14
N ARG A 44 -10.08 23.14 -8.60
CA ARG A 44 -11.02 24.06 -7.96
C ARG A 44 -11.98 24.68 -8.97
N HIS A 45 -11.48 25.06 -10.13
CA HIS A 45 -12.30 25.63 -11.20
C HIS A 45 -13.34 24.61 -11.72
N GLU A 46 -12.91 23.39 -12.03
CA GLU A 46 -13.80 22.30 -12.47
C GLU A 46 -14.79 21.87 -11.39
N SER A 47 -14.39 21.84 -10.12
CA SER A 47 -15.32 21.52 -9.02
C SER A 47 -16.39 22.59 -8.79
N GLN A 48 -16.17 23.83 -9.24
CA GLN A 48 -17.10 24.95 -9.09
C GLN A 48 -17.99 25.16 -10.32
N GLN A 49 -17.60 24.59 -11.46
CA GLN A 49 -18.33 24.72 -12.72
C GLN A 49 -18.91 23.36 -13.12
N ALA A 50 -20.24 23.26 -13.22
CA ALA A 50 -20.92 22.05 -13.68
C ALA A 50 -20.79 21.90 -15.21
N SER A 51 -19.56 21.70 -15.68
CA SER A 51 -19.22 21.51 -17.08
C SER A 51 -19.36 20.04 -17.48
N PRO A 52 -19.91 19.72 -18.66
CA PRO A 52 -19.89 18.35 -19.17
C PRO A 52 -18.48 17.77 -19.16
N GLY A 53 -18.30 16.61 -18.50
CA GLY A 53 -16.99 15.96 -18.35
C GLY A 53 -16.15 16.41 -17.16
N GLY A 54 -16.63 17.36 -16.33
CA GLY A 54 -15.91 17.85 -15.15
C GLY A 54 -15.49 16.74 -14.18
N ASP A 55 -16.36 15.75 -13.93
CA ASP A 55 -16.04 14.61 -13.08
C ASP A 55 -14.85 13.79 -13.60
N ALA A 56 -14.78 13.56 -14.92
CA ALA A 56 -13.67 12.84 -15.53
C ALA A 56 -12.38 13.66 -15.44
N VAL A 57 -12.44 14.98 -15.64
CA VAL A 57 -11.29 15.87 -15.46
C VAL A 57 -10.81 15.83 -14.01
N ILE A 58 -11.71 15.98 -13.03
CA ILE A 58 -11.38 15.91 -11.60
C ILE A 58 -10.73 14.56 -11.27
N ALA A 59 -11.22 13.44 -11.79
CA ALA A 59 -10.62 12.13 -11.56
C ALA A 59 -9.17 12.03 -12.06
N HIS A 60 -8.88 12.52 -13.28
CA HIS A 60 -7.53 12.51 -13.84
C HIS A 60 -6.58 13.48 -13.10
N LEU A 61 -7.06 14.68 -12.77
CA LEU A 61 -6.28 15.65 -11.99
C LEU A 61 -6.00 15.13 -10.58
N SER A 62 -6.94 14.41 -9.98
CA SER A 62 -6.76 13.70 -8.72
C SER A 62 -5.63 12.67 -8.85
N ALA A 63 -5.67 11.78 -9.84
CA ALA A 63 -4.60 10.80 -10.04
C ALA A 63 -3.21 11.45 -10.22
N ALA A 64 -3.15 12.57 -10.95
CA ALA A 64 -1.93 13.36 -11.11
C ALA A 64 -1.46 13.98 -9.79
N LEU A 65 -2.37 14.58 -9.02
CA LEU A 65 -2.10 15.15 -7.69
C LEU A 65 -1.52 14.08 -6.75
N PHE A 66 -2.16 12.92 -6.66
CA PHE A 66 -1.68 11.80 -5.83
C PHE A 66 -0.25 11.40 -6.23
N THR A 67 0.01 11.25 -7.54
CA THR A 67 1.34 10.91 -8.06
C THR A 67 2.40 11.93 -7.67
N LEU A 68 2.08 13.23 -7.74
CA LEU A 68 3.00 14.30 -7.32
C LEU A 68 3.24 14.30 -5.80
N VAL A 69 2.22 14.02 -4.99
CA VAL A 69 2.38 13.89 -3.54
C VAL A 69 3.33 12.74 -3.21
N VAL A 70 3.11 11.57 -3.80
CA VAL A 70 3.99 10.39 -3.60
C VAL A 70 5.41 10.71 -4.05
N ARG A 71 5.61 11.30 -5.24
CA ARG A 71 6.92 11.72 -5.73
C ARG A 71 7.62 12.68 -4.76
N THR A 72 6.88 13.65 -4.23
CA THR A 72 7.43 14.64 -3.28
C THR A 72 7.88 13.98 -1.99
N LEU A 73 7.09 13.04 -1.47
CA LEU A 73 7.46 12.29 -0.26
C LEU A 73 8.70 11.42 -0.50
N MET A 74 8.87 10.88 -1.71
CA MET A 74 10.08 10.18 -2.11
C MET A 74 11.29 11.12 -2.14
N ASP A 75 11.16 12.29 -2.76
CA ASP A 75 12.25 13.27 -2.90
C ASP A 75 12.67 13.90 -1.56
N GLN A 76 11.73 14.07 -0.63
CA GLN A 76 11.99 14.65 0.70
C GLN A 76 12.61 13.64 1.68
N GLY A 77 12.66 12.35 1.32
CA GLY A 77 13.17 11.30 2.18
C GLY A 77 12.33 11.05 3.43
N ASP A 78 11.15 11.67 3.56
CA ASP A 78 10.23 11.52 4.70
C ASP A 78 9.64 10.10 4.80
N LEU A 79 9.86 9.28 3.78
CA LEU A 79 9.56 7.85 3.78
C LEU A 79 10.66 7.03 4.48
N GLN A 80 11.35 7.55 5.51
CA GLN A 80 12.45 6.82 6.19
C GLN A 80 12.02 5.47 6.76
N GLN A 81 10.72 5.25 7.01
CA GLN A 81 10.19 4.03 7.63
C GLN A 81 8.82 3.67 7.03
N GLY A 82 8.59 2.37 6.81
CA GLY A 82 7.29 1.84 6.36
C GLY A 82 7.34 1.09 5.04
N LEU A 83 6.19 0.61 4.57
CA LEU A 83 6.14 -0.34 3.44
C LEU A 83 6.59 0.28 2.11
N LEU A 84 6.31 1.56 1.87
CA LEU A 84 6.78 2.25 0.67
C LEU A 84 8.31 2.42 0.70
N ALA A 85 8.89 2.71 1.86
CA ALA A 85 10.34 2.73 2.06
C ALA A 85 10.98 1.39 1.70
N LEU A 86 10.40 0.30 2.21
CA LEU A 86 10.86 -1.06 1.96
C LEU A 86 10.74 -1.45 0.49
N LEU A 87 9.68 -1.04 -0.20
CA LEU A 87 9.48 -1.29 -1.64
C LEU A 87 10.44 -0.50 -2.52
N MET A 88 10.84 0.70 -2.07
CA MET A 88 11.76 1.57 -2.81
C MET A 88 13.24 1.27 -2.53
N ASP A 89 13.57 0.59 -1.44
CA ASP A 89 14.94 0.18 -1.16
C ASP A 89 15.45 -0.80 -2.24
N ALA A 90 16.61 -0.49 -2.83
CA ALA A 90 17.17 -1.27 -3.94
C ALA A 90 17.49 -2.73 -3.59
N ARG A 91 17.66 -3.05 -2.29
CA ARG A 91 18.00 -4.39 -1.81
C ARG A 91 16.76 -5.14 -1.33
N VAL A 92 15.89 -4.51 -0.55
CA VAL A 92 14.68 -5.13 0.05
C VAL A 92 13.49 -5.13 -0.91
N GLY A 93 13.35 -4.09 -1.73
CA GLY A 93 12.23 -3.90 -2.66
C GLY A 93 11.97 -5.10 -3.56
N PRO A 94 13.00 -5.71 -4.20
CA PRO A 94 12.82 -6.92 -5.01
C PRO A 94 12.16 -8.09 -4.26
N ALA A 95 12.52 -8.30 -2.99
CA ALA A 95 11.92 -9.38 -2.18
C ALA A 95 10.45 -9.10 -1.87
N LEU A 96 10.10 -7.87 -1.51
CA LEU A 96 8.70 -7.51 -1.28
C LEU A 96 7.85 -7.53 -2.56
N ALA A 97 8.40 -7.06 -3.68
CA ALA A 97 7.73 -7.16 -4.97
C ALA A 97 7.44 -8.62 -5.35
N ALA A 98 8.38 -9.54 -5.07
CA ALA A 98 8.17 -10.96 -5.29
C ALA A 98 7.07 -11.54 -4.39
N VAL A 99 7.01 -11.14 -3.11
CA VAL A 99 5.91 -11.53 -2.20
C VAL A 99 4.56 -11.03 -2.70
N ILE A 100 4.49 -9.79 -3.19
CA ILE A 100 3.26 -9.20 -3.74
C ILE A 100 2.81 -9.97 -4.99
N ALA A 101 3.76 -10.34 -5.87
CA ALA A 101 3.48 -11.06 -7.10
C ALA A 101 3.03 -12.51 -6.85
N ALA A 102 3.63 -13.19 -5.87
CA ALA A 102 3.38 -14.59 -5.56
C ALA A 102 3.14 -14.81 -4.05
N PRO A 103 2.03 -14.31 -3.49
CA PRO A 103 1.80 -14.30 -2.05
C PRO A 103 1.64 -15.71 -1.45
N ALA A 104 1.22 -16.69 -2.25
CA ALA A 104 1.01 -18.06 -1.84
C ALA A 104 2.30 -18.89 -1.67
N GLU A 105 3.42 -18.44 -2.24
CA GLU A 105 4.71 -19.14 -2.13
C GLU A 105 5.17 -19.27 -0.67
N PRO A 106 5.97 -20.30 -0.32
CA PRO A 106 6.44 -20.52 1.04
C PRO A 106 7.58 -19.55 1.40
N TRP A 107 7.24 -18.26 1.54
CA TRP A 107 8.18 -17.23 1.90
C TRP A 107 8.80 -17.49 3.28
N THR A 108 10.13 -17.59 3.30
CA THR A 108 10.96 -17.63 4.50
C THR A 108 11.93 -16.47 4.49
N LEU A 109 12.56 -16.20 5.63
CA LEU A 109 13.59 -15.15 5.71
C LEU A 109 14.76 -15.45 4.76
N GLU A 110 15.12 -16.72 4.61
CA GLU A 110 16.15 -17.20 3.69
C GLU A 110 15.76 -16.89 2.24
N ARG A 111 14.52 -17.20 1.86
CA ARG A 111 14.03 -16.95 0.50
C ARG A 111 13.97 -15.47 0.16
N LEU A 112 13.57 -14.63 1.12
CA LEU A 112 13.59 -13.18 0.95
C LEU A 112 15.02 -12.68 0.74
N ALA A 113 15.97 -13.15 1.55
CA ALA A 113 17.38 -12.79 1.42
C ALA A 113 17.98 -13.24 0.08
N GLU A 114 17.62 -14.44 -0.40
CA GLU A 114 18.03 -14.94 -1.73
C GLU A 114 17.55 -14.02 -2.86
N VAL A 115 16.27 -13.63 -2.85
CA VAL A 115 15.71 -12.70 -3.86
C VAL A 115 16.44 -11.35 -3.81
N SER A 116 16.78 -10.89 -2.61
CA SER A 116 17.57 -9.67 -2.40
C SER A 116 19.07 -9.81 -2.69
N ARG A 117 19.55 -11.02 -3.06
CA ARG A 117 20.99 -11.32 -3.25
C ARG A 117 21.85 -10.98 -2.02
N MET A 118 21.31 -11.24 -0.84
CA MET A 118 21.94 -11.00 0.44
C MET A 118 22.05 -12.29 1.25
N SER A 119 23.02 -12.34 2.18
CA SER A 119 22.96 -13.36 3.24
C SER A 119 21.74 -13.12 4.13
N ARG A 120 21.23 -14.18 4.76
CA ARG A 120 20.11 -14.11 5.73
C ARG A 120 20.36 -13.06 6.82
N ALA A 121 21.56 -13.04 7.40
CA ALA A 121 21.93 -12.10 8.46
C ALA A 121 22.05 -10.65 7.95
N SER A 122 22.64 -10.46 6.77
CA SER A 122 22.73 -9.14 6.14
C SER A 122 21.36 -8.58 5.79
N PHE A 123 20.45 -9.41 5.27
CA PHE A 123 19.09 -9.02 4.96
C PHE A 123 18.32 -8.62 6.21
N ALA A 124 18.36 -9.44 7.26
CA ALA A 124 17.67 -9.14 8.52
C ALA A 124 18.14 -7.81 9.15
N ARG A 125 19.45 -7.57 9.16
CA ARG A 125 20.02 -6.32 9.68
C ARG A 125 19.61 -5.11 8.83
N HIS A 126 19.74 -5.19 7.51
CA HIS A 126 19.35 -4.10 6.61
C HIS A 126 17.84 -3.82 6.67
N PHE A 127 17.01 -4.86 6.77
CA PHE A 127 15.57 -4.70 6.94
C PHE A 127 15.22 -3.95 8.24
N ALA A 128 15.91 -4.27 9.34
CA ALA A 128 15.69 -3.62 10.64
C ALA A 128 16.10 -2.13 10.65
N GLU A 129 17.00 -1.72 9.75
CA GLU A 129 17.35 -0.30 9.55
C GLU A 129 16.18 0.48 8.87
N LEU A 130 15.32 -0.21 8.11
CA LEU A 130 14.23 0.37 7.31
C LEU A 130 12.84 0.23 7.95
N SER A 131 12.66 -0.73 8.86
CA SER A 131 11.35 -1.02 9.44
C SER A 131 11.46 -1.53 10.87
N PRO A 132 10.57 -1.07 11.78
CA PRO A 132 10.45 -1.64 13.12
C PRO A 132 9.77 -3.03 13.10
N ALA A 133 9.09 -3.41 12.01
CA ALA A 133 8.48 -4.72 11.87
C ALA A 133 9.50 -5.76 11.41
N THR A 134 9.26 -7.05 11.67
CA THR A 134 10.09 -8.11 11.08
C THR A 134 9.73 -8.37 9.61
N PRO A 135 10.63 -8.95 8.79
CA PRO A 135 10.31 -9.33 7.42
C PRO A 135 9.05 -10.21 7.32
N MET A 136 8.89 -11.16 8.24
CA MET A 136 7.74 -12.06 8.23
C MET A 136 6.45 -11.40 8.71
N ASP A 137 6.52 -10.36 9.54
CA ASP A 137 5.35 -9.54 9.85
C ASP A 137 4.87 -8.78 8.61
N VAL A 138 5.79 -8.23 7.82
CA VAL A 138 5.44 -7.55 6.56
C VAL A 138 4.84 -8.52 5.54
N VAL A 139 5.43 -9.72 5.36
CA VAL A 139 4.81 -10.77 4.52
C VAL A 139 3.40 -11.10 4.99
N THR A 140 3.20 -11.22 6.31
CA THR A 140 1.88 -11.49 6.88
C THR A 140 0.90 -10.35 6.59
N ALA A 141 1.32 -9.10 6.75
CA ALA A 141 0.49 -7.93 6.46
C ALA A 141 0.07 -7.88 4.98
N LEU A 142 1.02 -8.11 4.06
CA LEU A 142 0.76 -8.19 2.61
C LEU A 142 -0.29 -9.26 2.28
N ARG A 143 -0.14 -10.46 2.85
CA ARG A 143 -1.10 -11.57 2.68
C ARG A 143 -2.47 -11.22 3.25
N MET A 144 -2.54 -10.60 4.41
CA MET A 144 -3.83 -10.26 5.04
C MET A 144 -4.54 -9.11 4.32
N ASP A 145 -3.81 -8.20 3.68
CA ASP A 145 -4.41 -7.15 2.85
C ASP A 145 -4.97 -7.73 1.55
N LEU A 146 -4.28 -8.69 0.93
CA LEU A 146 -4.85 -9.49 -0.16
C LEU A 146 -6.11 -10.25 0.29
N ALA A 147 -6.06 -10.91 1.44
CA ALA A 147 -7.20 -11.64 1.97
C ALA A 147 -8.42 -10.73 2.19
N ALA A 148 -8.21 -9.56 2.80
CA ALA A 148 -9.27 -8.58 3.02
C ALA A 148 -9.87 -8.11 1.68
N ARG A 149 -9.04 -7.93 0.65
CA ARG A 149 -9.50 -7.63 -0.70
C ARG A 149 -10.38 -8.74 -1.28
N LEU A 150 -9.88 -9.98 -1.28
CA LEU A 150 -10.61 -11.14 -1.82
C LEU A 150 -11.93 -11.40 -1.08
N LEU A 151 -11.96 -11.15 0.24
CA LEU A 151 -13.17 -11.27 1.06
C LEU A 151 -14.27 -10.30 0.62
N ARG A 152 -13.91 -9.09 0.18
CA ARG A 152 -14.83 -8.05 -0.30
C ARG A 152 -15.24 -8.22 -1.76
N GLU A 153 -14.30 -8.63 -2.60
CA GLU A 153 -14.47 -8.57 -4.06
C GLU A 153 -14.95 -9.87 -4.69
N THR A 154 -14.82 -10.99 -3.98
CA THR A 154 -15.04 -12.30 -4.58
C THR A 154 -15.95 -13.18 -3.72
N PRO A 155 -16.73 -14.07 -4.35
CA PRO A 155 -17.53 -15.07 -3.64
C PRO A 155 -16.71 -16.27 -3.15
N ARG A 156 -15.36 -16.25 -3.28
CA ARG A 156 -14.48 -17.38 -2.90
C ARG A 156 -14.70 -17.79 -1.45
N SER A 157 -14.57 -19.08 -1.16
CA SER A 157 -14.67 -19.56 0.22
C SER A 157 -13.51 -19.01 1.07
N ILE A 158 -13.69 -18.97 2.39
CA ILE A 158 -12.64 -18.54 3.33
C ILE A 158 -11.38 -19.43 3.18
N GLU A 159 -11.58 -20.71 2.86
CA GLU A 159 -10.52 -21.67 2.61
C GLU A 159 -9.74 -21.36 1.34
N GLN A 160 -10.43 -21.16 0.21
CA GLN A 160 -9.81 -20.74 -1.06
C GLN A 160 -9.03 -19.43 -0.92
N ILE A 161 -9.51 -18.50 -0.08
CA ILE A 161 -8.80 -17.25 0.20
C ILE A 161 -7.55 -17.50 1.04
N GLY A 162 -7.64 -18.37 2.05
CA GLY A 162 -6.49 -18.80 2.85
C GLY A 162 -5.39 -19.41 1.98
N GLU A 163 -5.76 -20.34 1.09
CA GLU A 163 -4.84 -20.97 0.13
C GLU A 163 -4.19 -19.94 -0.81
N ALA A 164 -4.98 -19.04 -1.38
CA ALA A 164 -4.47 -17.96 -2.23
C ALA A 164 -3.49 -17.01 -1.50
N CYS A 165 -3.55 -16.99 -0.16
CA CYS A 165 -2.65 -16.22 0.69
C CYS A 165 -1.50 -17.07 1.27
N GLY A 166 -1.35 -18.33 0.86
CA GLY A 166 -0.27 -19.22 1.30
C GLY A 166 -0.49 -19.88 2.66
N TYR A 167 -1.75 -20.00 3.11
CA TYR A 167 -2.10 -20.70 4.34
C TYR A 167 -2.71 -22.06 4.02
N THR A 168 -2.10 -23.11 4.56
CA THR A 168 -2.58 -24.50 4.45
C THR A 168 -3.61 -24.87 5.52
N SER A 169 -3.79 -24.02 6.53
CA SER A 169 -4.73 -24.24 7.63
C SER A 169 -5.67 -23.05 7.80
N ARG A 170 -6.98 -23.35 7.79
CA ARG A 170 -8.03 -22.37 8.08
C ARG A 170 -7.89 -21.75 9.46
N ALA A 171 -7.40 -22.51 10.45
CA ALA A 171 -7.17 -22.00 11.79
C ALA A 171 -6.01 -20.99 11.80
N ALA A 172 -4.89 -21.34 11.17
CA ALA A 172 -3.73 -20.44 11.06
C ALA A 172 -4.09 -19.15 10.32
N PHE A 173 -4.80 -19.26 9.19
CA PHE A 173 -5.31 -18.12 8.44
C PHE A 173 -6.24 -17.25 9.29
N GLY A 174 -7.22 -17.85 9.96
CA GLY A 174 -8.17 -17.12 10.80
C GLY A 174 -7.50 -16.35 11.94
N GLN A 175 -6.51 -16.95 12.60
CA GLN A 175 -5.75 -16.29 13.66
C GLN A 175 -4.88 -15.14 13.14
N ALA A 176 -4.17 -15.36 12.02
CA ALA A 176 -3.38 -14.31 11.39
C ALA A 176 -4.25 -13.14 10.95
N PHE A 177 -5.41 -13.42 10.35
CA PHE A 177 -6.35 -12.40 9.90
C PHE A 177 -6.92 -11.61 11.07
N LYS A 178 -7.33 -12.29 12.15
CA LYS A 178 -7.83 -11.63 13.36
C LYS A 178 -6.75 -10.77 14.03
N ARG A 179 -5.49 -11.22 14.04
CA ARG A 179 -4.36 -10.44 14.56
C ARG A 179 -4.16 -9.13 13.79
N VAL A 180 -4.31 -9.14 12.48
CA VAL A 180 -4.05 -7.97 11.62
C VAL A 180 -5.26 -7.03 11.51
N HIS A 181 -6.48 -7.57 11.42
CA HIS A 181 -7.71 -6.81 11.14
C HIS A 181 -8.66 -6.71 12.34
N GLY A 182 -8.31 -7.28 13.49
CA GLY A 182 -9.10 -7.24 14.73
C GLY A 182 -10.35 -8.13 14.75
N THR A 183 -10.78 -8.68 13.62
CA THR A 183 -11.98 -9.51 13.47
C THR A 183 -11.73 -10.76 12.64
N SER A 184 -12.63 -11.74 12.69
CA SER A 184 -12.48 -12.98 11.90
C SER A 184 -12.77 -12.74 10.40
N PRO A 185 -12.22 -13.54 9.48
CA PRO A 185 -12.51 -13.42 8.03
C PRO A 185 -14.02 -13.45 7.71
N ALA A 186 -14.78 -14.30 8.41
CA ALA A 186 -16.22 -14.41 8.22
C ALA A 186 -16.97 -13.16 8.68
N ALA A 187 -16.60 -12.61 9.84
CA ALA A 187 -17.19 -11.38 10.35
C ALA A 187 -16.83 -10.18 9.47
N PHE A 188 -15.57 -10.10 9.03
CA PHE A 188 -15.10 -9.08 8.09
C PHE A 188 -15.92 -9.06 6.80
N ARG A 189 -16.16 -10.24 6.20
CA ARG A 189 -16.99 -10.34 4.99
C ARG A 189 -18.42 -9.85 5.20
N ARG A 190 -19.05 -10.18 6.34
CA ARG A 190 -20.41 -9.73 6.64
C ARG A 190 -20.53 -8.22 6.85
N GLN A 191 -19.45 -7.56 7.25
CA GLN A 191 -19.44 -6.10 7.44
C GLN A 191 -19.18 -5.33 6.14
N ALA A 192 -18.59 -5.99 5.14
CA ALA A 192 -18.19 -5.36 3.89
C ALA A 192 -19.13 -5.64 2.72
N GLY A 193 -20.13 -6.49 2.91
CA GLY A 193 -21.29 -6.67 2.02
C GLY A 193 -22.49 -5.93 2.58
#